data_AF-A0A7H2QVB1-F1
#
_entry.id   AF-A0A7H2QVB1-F1
#
_cell.length_a   1.000
_cell.length_b   1.000
_cell.length_c   1.000
_cell.angle_alpha   90.00
_cell.angle_beta   90.00
_cell.angle_gamma   90.00
#
_symmetry.space_group_name_H-M   'P 1'
#
loop_
_entity.id
_entity.type
_entity.pdbx_description
1 polymer ?
#
loop_
_entity_poly.entity_id
_entity_poly.type
_entity_poly.pdbx_seq_one_letter_code
_entity_poly.pdbx_strand_id
1 'polypeptide(L)'
;MGTSTSSKGPGSKSPLVPSWADNDGQGPGNNQLEQRFRGFRAALGQAASASGGNTNSLKKALGHYAKSATGGKSNGARRFSSMVGAGGSLFDTLKSLQSGSNTKFLNLSDLQGQPVDVVIDQIIDSIIDINGDSERIRAAMNEALAEALDGFSTFDFSKITDDIIVDMMINYLTQCIFEQIILDSKTALDKADTPEKVEMIESSLLELIKTSVDLNFGIHLENINTLNKQDIETIQKNAIQDIWSEWEDNLND
;
A
#
# COMPACT_ATOMS: atom_id res chain seq x y z
N MET A 1 2.68 -15.15 18.28
CA MET A 1 1.47 -15.38 17.46
C MET A 1 0.30 -14.64 18.10
N GLY A 2 0.13 -13.38 17.73
CA GLY A 2 -1.03 -12.56 18.11
C GLY A 2 -1.95 -12.48 16.91
N THR A 3 -3.21 -12.87 17.07
CA THR A 3 -4.21 -12.80 16.01
C THR A 3 -4.61 -11.34 15.82
N SER A 4 -4.10 -10.68 14.77
CA SER A 4 -4.57 -9.37 14.29
C SER A 4 -5.98 -9.49 13.72
N THR A 5 -6.95 -9.71 14.60
CA THR A 5 -8.38 -9.70 14.28
C THR A 5 -9.03 -8.56 15.05
N SER A 6 -9.12 -7.39 14.42
CA SER A 6 -10.01 -6.33 14.94
C SER A 6 -10.85 -5.61 13.88
N SER A 7 -10.57 -5.79 12.58
CA SER A 7 -11.36 -5.17 11.51
C SER A 7 -11.95 -6.22 10.57
N LYS A 8 -13.29 -6.33 10.51
CA LYS A 8 -14.01 -7.20 9.56
C LYS A 8 -14.05 -6.64 8.13
N GLY A 9 -13.20 -5.65 7.81
CA GLY A 9 -13.25 -4.87 6.58
C GLY A 9 -14.54 -4.04 6.42
N PRO A 10 -14.57 -3.07 5.50
CA PRO A 10 -15.72 -2.18 5.30
C PRO A 10 -17.01 -2.94 4.97
N GLY A 11 -18.12 -2.47 5.54
CA GLY A 11 -19.47 -2.95 5.27
C GLY A 11 -20.09 -2.29 4.04
N SER A 12 -21.28 -2.72 3.64
CA SER A 12 -22.03 -2.11 2.53
C SER A 12 -22.41 -0.65 2.75
N LYS A 13 -22.41 -0.18 4.01
CA LYS A 13 -22.71 1.21 4.41
C LYS A 13 -21.46 2.04 4.75
N SER A 14 -20.26 1.46 4.64
CA SER A 14 -19.03 2.22 4.88
C SER A 14 -18.84 3.27 3.79
N PRO A 15 -18.30 4.47 4.10
CA PRO A 15 -18.03 5.48 3.08
C PRO A 15 -16.99 4.99 2.07
N LEU A 16 -16.91 5.61 0.89
CA LEU A 16 -15.82 5.34 -0.06
C LEU A 16 -14.51 5.90 0.48
N VAL A 17 -14.58 7.11 1.01
CA VAL A 17 -13.47 7.79 1.68
C VAL A 17 -13.81 7.93 3.16
N PRO A 18 -13.11 7.23 4.07
CA PRO A 18 -13.32 7.41 5.51
C PRO A 18 -12.85 8.80 5.96
N SER A 19 -13.35 9.29 7.09
CA SER A 19 -13.07 10.66 7.56
C SER A 19 -11.59 10.95 7.81
N TRP A 20 -10.80 9.95 8.18
CA TRP A 20 -9.36 10.09 8.38
C TRP A 20 -8.55 10.08 7.07
N ALA A 21 -9.19 9.80 5.93
CA ALA A 21 -8.61 9.89 4.59
C ALA A 21 -9.23 11.05 3.77
N ASP A 22 -10.16 11.82 4.34
CA ASP A 22 -10.81 12.95 3.66
C ASP A 22 -9.99 14.24 3.82
N ASN A 23 -8.75 14.22 3.33
CA ASN A 23 -7.81 15.34 3.49
C ASN A 23 -8.15 16.54 2.58
N ASP A 24 -9.01 16.35 1.58
CA ASP A 24 -9.46 17.41 0.65
C ASP A 24 -10.82 18.01 1.01
N GLY A 25 -11.47 17.50 2.06
CA GLY A 25 -12.75 18.00 2.55
C GLY A 25 -13.93 17.81 1.58
N GLN A 26 -13.79 16.96 0.55
CA GLN A 26 -14.89 16.67 -0.38
C GLN A 26 -15.89 15.66 0.20
N GLY A 27 -15.67 15.19 1.42
CA GLY A 27 -16.58 14.30 2.12
C GLY A 27 -16.40 12.84 1.70
N PRO A 28 -17.28 11.94 2.17
CA PRO A 28 -17.11 10.48 2.06
C PRO A 28 -17.17 9.89 0.64
N GLY A 29 -17.36 10.73 -0.38
CA GLY A 29 -17.72 10.32 -1.74
C GLY A 29 -19.21 9.95 -1.86
N ASN A 30 -19.65 9.64 -3.08
CA ASN A 30 -21.04 9.23 -3.31
C ASN A 30 -21.26 7.79 -2.78
N ASN A 31 -21.89 7.68 -1.61
CA ASN A 31 -22.10 6.41 -0.88
C ASN A 31 -23.13 5.43 -1.52
N GLN A 32 -23.58 5.66 -2.75
CA GLN A 32 -24.72 4.94 -3.36
C GLN A 32 -24.36 3.71 -4.20
N LEU A 33 -23.18 3.13 -4.04
CA LEU A 33 -22.87 1.85 -4.70
C LEU A 33 -23.32 0.69 -3.80
N GLU A 34 -24.62 0.40 -3.79
CA GLU A 34 -25.10 -0.86 -3.21
C GLU A 34 -24.30 -2.02 -3.79
N GLN A 35 -23.87 -2.95 -2.93
CA GLN A 35 -23.09 -4.11 -3.35
C GLN A 35 -21.75 -3.78 -4.05
N ARG A 36 -21.12 -2.64 -3.77
CA ARG A 36 -19.86 -2.21 -4.42
C ARG A 36 -18.73 -3.22 -4.45
N PHE A 37 -18.64 -4.08 -3.43
CA PHE A 37 -17.63 -5.13 -3.34
C PHE A 37 -18.04 -6.45 -4.04
N ARG A 38 -19.27 -6.57 -4.55
CA ARG A 38 -19.79 -7.83 -5.09
C ARG A 38 -19.00 -8.32 -6.31
N GLY A 39 -18.75 -7.45 -7.28
CA GLY A 39 -17.97 -7.80 -8.48
C GLY A 39 -16.55 -8.22 -8.11
N PHE A 40 -15.89 -7.41 -7.29
CA PHE A 40 -14.54 -7.67 -6.78
C PHE A 40 -14.44 -9.02 -6.06
N ARG A 41 -15.27 -9.26 -5.04
CA ARG A 41 -15.24 -10.50 -4.25
C ARG A 41 -15.65 -11.73 -5.06
N ALA A 42 -16.56 -11.57 -6.02
CA ALA A 42 -16.94 -12.67 -6.90
C ALA A 42 -15.79 -13.09 -7.82
N ALA A 43 -15.13 -12.13 -8.47
CA ALA A 43 -13.99 -12.38 -9.36
C ALA A 43 -12.78 -12.93 -8.59
N LEU A 44 -12.47 -12.36 -7.42
CA LEU A 44 -11.38 -12.85 -6.57
C LEU A 44 -11.65 -14.27 -6.06
N GLY A 45 -12.89 -14.56 -5.62
CA GLY A 45 -13.27 -15.91 -5.23
C GLY A 45 -13.28 -16.90 -6.40
N GLN A 46 -13.54 -16.45 -7.62
CA GLN A 46 -13.37 -17.29 -8.82
C GLN A 46 -11.91 -17.61 -9.07
N ALA A 47 -11.01 -16.63 -8.91
CA ALA A 47 -9.56 -16.84 -9.00
C ALA A 47 -9.05 -17.83 -7.94
N ALA A 48 -9.64 -17.82 -6.74
CA ALA A 48 -9.28 -18.71 -5.64
C ALA A 48 -9.79 -20.16 -5.80
N SER A 49 -10.90 -20.38 -6.52
CA SER A 49 -11.56 -21.70 -6.63
C SER A 49 -10.68 -22.80 -7.29
N ALA A 50 -10.90 -24.08 -6.98
CA ALA A 50 -10.15 -25.20 -7.56
C ALA A 50 -10.12 -25.25 -9.11
N SER A 51 -11.19 -24.81 -9.77
CA SER A 51 -11.30 -24.76 -11.24
C SER A 51 -10.81 -23.45 -11.86
N GLY A 52 -10.41 -22.47 -11.03
CA GLY A 52 -10.11 -21.09 -11.44
C GLY A 52 -8.76 -20.64 -10.89
N GLY A 53 -8.15 -19.67 -11.56
CA GLY A 53 -6.81 -19.19 -11.20
C GLY A 53 -5.98 -18.93 -12.43
N ASN A 54 -6.48 -18.04 -13.28
CA ASN A 54 -5.62 -17.37 -14.25
C ASN A 54 -5.56 -15.90 -13.89
N THR A 55 -4.46 -15.27 -14.29
CA THR A 55 -4.18 -13.84 -14.11
C THR A 55 -5.34 -12.95 -14.55
N ASN A 56 -6.12 -13.36 -15.56
CA ASN A 56 -7.28 -12.61 -16.04
C ASN A 56 -8.38 -12.45 -14.98
N SER A 57 -8.59 -13.45 -14.11
CA SER A 57 -9.59 -13.34 -13.03
C SER A 57 -9.15 -12.35 -11.95
N LEU A 58 -7.84 -12.27 -11.67
CA LEU A 58 -7.27 -11.28 -10.76
C LEU A 58 -7.34 -9.87 -11.35
N LYS A 59 -6.99 -9.69 -12.63
CA LYS A 59 -7.16 -8.42 -13.34
C LYS A 59 -8.62 -7.94 -13.31
N LYS A 60 -9.59 -8.83 -13.53
CA LYS A 60 -11.03 -8.51 -13.38
C LYS A 60 -11.40 -8.14 -11.95
N ALA A 61 -10.84 -8.81 -10.96
CA ALA A 61 -11.06 -8.45 -9.55
C ALA A 61 -10.54 -7.03 -9.27
N LEU A 62 -9.30 -6.71 -9.68
CA LEU A 62 -8.71 -5.38 -9.56
C LEU A 62 -9.52 -4.31 -10.30
N GLY A 63 -10.03 -4.61 -11.49
CA GLY A 63 -10.90 -3.69 -12.22
C GLY A 63 -12.22 -3.41 -11.52
N HIS A 64 -12.88 -4.43 -10.97
CA HIS A 64 -14.06 -4.22 -10.13
C HIS A 64 -13.73 -3.49 -8.83
N TYR A 65 -12.54 -3.72 -8.27
CA TYR A 65 -12.07 -3.01 -7.09
C TYR A 65 -11.96 -1.51 -7.37
N ALA A 66 -11.24 -1.15 -8.43
CA ALA A 66 -11.04 0.23 -8.85
C ALA A 66 -12.38 0.93 -9.20
N LYS A 67 -13.17 0.32 -10.09
CA LYS A 67 -14.42 0.90 -10.59
C LYS A 67 -15.48 1.03 -9.52
N SER A 68 -15.79 -0.08 -8.85
CA SER A 68 -16.97 -0.19 -7.99
C SER A 68 -16.61 -0.11 -6.51
N ALA A 69 -15.64 -0.91 -6.04
CA ALA A 69 -15.36 -1.02 -4.61
C ALA A 69 -14.89 0.30 -3.98
N THR A 70 -14.06 1.06 -4.72
CA THR A 70 -13.55 2.37 -4.30
C THR A 70 -14.23 3.54 -5.01
N GLY A 71 -15.13 3.28 -5.97
CA GLY A 71 -15.89 4.32 -6.66
C GLY A 71 -15.08 5.13 -7.68
N GLY A 72 -14.20 4.45 -8.40
CA GLY A 72 -13.38 4.97 -9.49
C GLY A 72 -12.09 5.66 -9.06
N LYS A 73 -11.20 5.93 -10.02
CA LYS A 73 -9.86 6.53 -9.79
C LYS A 73 -9.81 7.75 -8.87
N SER A 74 -10.79 8.64 -8.95
CA SER A 74 -10.82 9.86 -8.12
C SER A 74 -11.01 9.52 -6.64
N ASN A 75 -12.00 8.69 -6.30
CA ASN A 75 -12.25 8.27 -4.93
C ASN A 75 -11.22 7.23 -4.45
N GLY A 76 -10.69 6.41 -5.36
CA GLY A 76 -9.56 5.51 -5.13
C GLY A 76 -8.37 6.26 -4.52
N ALA A 77 -7.82 7.24 -5.23
CA ALA A 77 -6.69 8.01 -4.71
C ALA A 77 -7.00 8.73 -3.38
N ARG A 78 -8.24 9.22 -3.20
CA ARG A 78 -8.67 9.84 -1.93
C ARG A 78 -8.70 8.84 -0.78
N ARG A 79 -9.14 7.60 -1.01
CA ARG A 79 -9.17 6.53 0.00
C ARG A 79 -7.78 6.25 0.58
N PHE A 80 -6.72 6.43 -0.20
CA PHE A 80 -5.34 6.14 0.18
C PHE A 80 -4.56 7.38 0.69
N SER A 81 -5.20 8.53 0.89
CA SER A 81 -4.52 9.79 1.22
C SER A 81 -3.70 9.75 2.53
N SER A 82 -4.14 8.99 3.53
CA SER A 82 -3.43 8.76 4.80
C SER A 82 -2.12 7.99 4.56
N MET A 83 -2.16 6.96 3.72
CA MET A 83 -1.00 6.18 3.29
C MET A 83 -0.06 7.02 2.41
N VAL A 84 -0.60 7.87 1.54
CA VAL A 84 0.19 8.82 0.75
C VAL A 84 0.97 9.79 1.66
N GLY A 85 0.31 10.39 2.65
CA GLY A 85 0.99 11.31 3.60
C GLY A 85 2.04 10.62 4.47
N ALA A 86 1.81 9.36 4.84
CA ALA A 86 2.78 8.55 5.54
C ALA A 86 3.98 8.20 4.63
N GLY A 87 3.75 7.91 3.35
CA GLY A 87 4.81 7.72 2.34
C GLY A 87 5.68 8.96 2.15
N GLY A 88 5.09 10.15 2.06
CA GLY A 88 5.85 11.40 2.02
C GLY A 88 6.72 11.62 3.27
N SER A 89 6.22 11.23 4.44
CA SER A 89 6.96 11.33 5.72
C SER A 89 8.07 10.28 5.83
N LEU A 90 7.85 9.07 5.30
CA LEU A 90 8.87 8.05 5.16
C LEU A 90 10.01 8.53 4.26
N PHE A 91 9.67 9.07 3.09
CA PHE A 91 10.65 9.63 2.17
C PHE A 91 11.51 10.73 2.82
N ASP A 92 10.88 11.72 3.46
CA ASP A 92 11.57 12.82 4.14
C ASP A 92 12.49 12.31 5.26
N THR A 93 12.04 11.29 6.00
CA THR A 93 12.83 10.63 7.02
C THR A 93 14.06 9.97 6.40
N LEU A 94 13.91 9.16 5.35
CA LEU A 94 15.02 8.47 4.69
C LEU A 94 16.03 9.45 4.08
N LYS A 95 15.58 10.55 3.46
CA LYS A 95 16.47 11.61 2.97
C LYS A 95 17.24 12.29 4.10
N SER A 96 16.59 12.48 5.26
CA SER A 96 17.25 13.01 6.45
C SER A 96 18.32 12.04 6.97
N LEU A 97 18.01 10.73 7.04
CA LEU A 97 18.98 9.70 7.44
C LEU A 97 20.15 9.63 6.45
N GLN A 98 19.88 9.65 5.14
CA GLN A 98 20.91 9.61 4.10
C GLN A 98 21.84 10.83 4.16
N SER A 99 21.31 12.02 4.47
CA SER A 99 22.11 13.25 4.59
C SER A 99 22.85 13.38 5.93
N GLY A 100 22.64 12.45 6.87
CA GLY A 100 23.20 12.56 8.21
C GLY A 100 22.60 13.72 9.02
N SER A 101 21.33 14.06 8.77
CA SER A 101 20.59 15.07 9.53
C SER A 101 19.67 14.44 10.59
N ASN A 102 19.75 14.90 11.84
CA ASN A 102 18.77 14.53 12.87
C ASN A 102 17.38 15.04 12.46
N THR A 103 16.34 14.28 12.79
CA THR A 103 14.95 14.75 12.67
C THR A 103 14.43 15.17 14.04
N LYS A 104 13.22 15.74 14.09
CA LYS A 104 12.54 16.09 15.35
C LYS A 104 12.33 14.86 16.26
N PHE A 105 12.25 13.67 15.67
CA PHE A 105 11.84 12.44 16.34
C PHE A 105 12.93 11.37 16.35
N LEU A 106 13.98 11.50 15.55
CA LEU A 106 15.08 10.53 15.43
C LEU A 106 16.44 11.23 15.58
N ASN A 107 17.21 10.75 16.56
CA ASN A 107 18.62 11.12 16.74
C ASN A 107 19.51 10.07 16.06
N LEU A 108 20.36 10.52 15.14
CA LEU A 108 21.20 9.61 14.35
C LEU A 108 22.25 8.87 15.19
N SER A 109 22.70 9.48 16.28
CA SER A 109 23.61 8.85 17.25
C SER A 109 23.04 7.57 17.85
N ASP A 110 21.71 7.46 17.85
CA ASP A 110 21.00 6.38 18.53
C ASP A 110 20.69 5.22 17.57
N LEU A 111 20.91 5.41 16.24
CA LEU A 111 20.57 4.43 15.20
C LEU A 111 21.76 3.64 14.66
N GLN A 112 22.93 4.27 14.51
CA GLN A 112 24.08 3.60 13.89
C GLN A 112 24.51 2.36 14.69
N GLY A 113 24.64 1.23 14.01
CA GLY A 113 25.07 -0.04 14.60
C GLY A 113 24.02 -0.73 15.46
N GLN A 114 22.82 -0.18 15.60
CA GLN A 114 21.70 -0.87 16.24
C GLN A 114 21.19 -2.02 15.36
N PRO A 115 20.51 -3.02 15.95
CA PRO A 115 19.77 -4.02 15.18
C PRO A 115 18.79 -3.36 14.20
N VAL A 116 18.75 -3.87 12.96
CA VAL A 116 17.91 -3.28 11.89
C VAL A 116 16.44 -3.27 12.26
N ASP A 117 15.92 -4.34 12.85
CA ASP A 117 14.54 -4.45 13.34
C ASP A 117 14.18 -3.34 14.34
N VAL A 118 15.07 -3.04 15.29
CA VAL A 118 14.90 -1.95 16.26
C VAL A 118 14.86 -0.58 15.57
N VAL A 119 15.70 -0.37 14.54
CA VAL A 119 15.70 0.90 13.80
C VAL A 119 14.45 1.05 12.95
N ILE A 120 13.97 -0.02 12.32
CA ILE A 120 12.71 -0.05 11.57
C ILE A 120 11.56 0.39 12.47
N ASP A 121 11.44 -0.20 13.67
CA ASP A 121 10.38 0.15 14.62
C ASP A 121 10.45 1.64 15.02
N GLN A 122 11.65 2.16 15.30
CA GLN A 122 11.84 3.58 15.63
C GLN A 122 11.45 4.52 14.48
N ILE A 123 11.81 4.18 13.24
CA ILE A 123 11.42 4.94 12.05
C ILE A 123 9.90 4.97 11.92
N ILE A 124 9.25 3.81 12.02
CA ILE A 124 7.81 3.69 11.88
C ILE A 124 7.07 4.48 12.96
N ASP A 125 7.48 4.35 14.22
CA ASP A 125 6.87 5.07 15.34
C ASP A 125 7.05 6.59 15.23
N SER A 126 8.07 7.07 14.51
CA SER A 126 8.26 8.49 14.24
C SER A 126 7.33 9.06 13.16
N ILE A 127 6.72 8.20 12.35
CA ILE A 127 5.91 8.59 11.18
C ILE A 127 4.41 8.41 11.43
N ILE A 128 4.00 7.36 12.16
CA ILE A 128 2.59 6.98 12.25
C ILE A 128 1.78 7.94 13.11
N ASP A 129 0.78 8.56 12.49
CA ASP A 129 -0.34 9.18 13.17
C ASP A 129 -1.44 8.14 13.49
N ILE A 130 -1.93 8.12 14.72
CA ILE A 130 -2.97 7.17 15.16
C ILE A 130 -4.30 7.50 14.47
N ASN A 131 -4.70 6.67 13.52
CA ASN A 131 -5.98 6.75 12.80
C ASN A 131 -6.44 5.37 12.31
N GLY A 132 -7.53 5.31 11.52
CA GLY A 132 -8.11 4.04 11.05
C GLY A 132 -7.25 3.24 10.05
N ASP A 133 -6.23 3.85 9.45
CA ASP A 133 -5.25 3.19 8.57
C ASP A 133 -3.90 2.93 9.26
N SER A 134 -3.67 3.41 10.50
CA SER A 134 -2.39 3.32 11.21
C SER A 134 -1.75 1.93 11.24
N GLU A 135 -2.49 0.89 11.61
CA GLU A 135 -1.94 -0.49 11.65
C GLU A 135 -1.56 -1.03 10.27
N ARG A 136 -2.25 -0.62 9.19
CA ARG A 136 -1.87 -0.99 7.82
C ARG A 136 -0.66 -0.21 7.35
N ILE A 137 -0.61 1.08 7.67
CA ILE A 137 0.58 1.90 7.40
C ILE A 137 1.80 1.28 8.11
N ARG A 138 1.65 0.83 9.36
CA ARG A 138 2.68 0.11 10.11
C ARG A 138 3.12 -1.15 9.40
N ALA A 139 2.18 -2.03 9.05
CA ALA A 139 2.49 -3.29 8.39
C ALA A 139 3.19 -3.07 7.03
N ALA A 140 2.65 -2.18 6.20
CA ALA A 140 3.23 -1.88 4.89
C ALA A 140 4.63 -1.25 4.99
N MET A 141 4.87 -0.37 5.98
CA MET A 141 6.21 0.19 6.21
C MET A 141 7.18 -0.85 6.73
N ASN A 142 6.75 -1.69 7.68
CA ASN A 142 7.61 -2.74 8.24
C ASN A 142 8.05 -3.72 7.14
N GLU A 143 7.11 -4.17 6.31
CA GLU A 143 7.40 -5.07 5.20
C GLU A 143 8.37 -4.42 4.19
N ALA A 144 8.09 -3.17 3.77
CA ALA A 144 8.95 -2.47 2.82
C ALA A 144 10.37 -2.21 3.36
N LEU A 145 10.48 -1.81 4.63
CA LEU A 145 11.75 -1.58 5.32
C LEU A 145 12.54 -2.87 5.52
N ALA A 146 11.86 -3.95 5.93
CA ALA A 146 12.48 -5.25 6.13
C ALA A 146 12.98 -5.84 4.81
N GLU A 147 12.20 -5.73 3.73
CA GLU A 147 12.61 -6.19 2.39
C GLU A 147 13.82 -5.39 1.87
N ALA A 148 13.78 -4.06 1.98
CA ALA A 148 14.86 -3.21 1.48
C ALA A 148 16.16 -3.33 2.29
N LEU A 149 16.06 -3.67 3.58
CA LEU A 149 17.21 -3.85 4.46
C LEU A 149 17.53 -5.33 4.72
N ASP A 150 16.97 -6.23 3.91
CA ASP A 150 17.27 -7.65 4.02
C ASP A 150 18.77 -7.93 3.87
N GLY A 151 19.27 -8.88 4.63
CA GLY A 151 20.70 -9.22 4.69
C GLY A 151 21.56 -8.30 5.56
N PHE A 152 21.01 -7.21 6.15
CA PHE A 152 21.72 -6.38 7.12
C PHE A 152 21.30 -6.72 8.56
N SER A 153 22.27 -7.06 9.42
CA SER A 153 21.99 -7.34 10.84
C SER A 153 22.03 -6.08 11.71
N THR A 154 22.86 -5.10 11.34
CA THR A 154 23.00 -3.82 12.03
C THR A 154 22.83 -2.68 11.05
N PHE A 155 22.16 -1.62 11.49
CA PHE A 155 21.89 -0.45 10.69
C PHE A 155 23.14 0.37 10.43
N ASP A 156 23.26 0.84 9.19
CA ASP A 156 24.35 1.71 8.73
C ASP A 156 23.81 2.75 7.75
N PHE A 157 24.04 4.04 8.04
CA PHE A 157 23.56 5.14 7.18
C PHE A 157 24.04 5.03 5.73
N SER A 158 25.21 4.43 5.50
CA SER A 158 25.74 4.25 4.13
C SER A 158 24.86 3.33 3.26
N LYS A 159 23.94 2.58 3.88
CA LYS A 159 23.01 1.66 3.20
C LYS A 159 21.75 2.34 2.70
N ILE A 160 21.45 3.56 3.15
CA ILE A 160 20.29 4.32 2.66
C ILE A 160 20.70 5.03 1.36
N THR A 161 20.98 4.26 0.32
CA THR A 161 21.28 4.76 -1.03
C THR A 161 20.01 5.21 -1.73
N ASP A 162 20.16 5.95 -2.83
CA ASP A 162 19.00 6.38 -3.62
C ASP A 162 18.20 5.18 -4.14
N ASP A 163 18.87 4.14 -4.62
CA ASP A 163 18.23 2.90 -5.08
C ASP A 163 17.41 2.24 -3.96
N ILE A 164 17.96 2.18 -2.73
CA ILE A 164 17.24 1.65 -1.57
C ILE A 164 16.01 2.50 -1.25
N ILE A 165 16.10 3.83 -1.35
CA ILE A 165 14.93 4.71 -1.14
C ILE A 165 13.89 4.48 -2.25
N VAL A 166 14.30 4.31 -3.51
CA VAL A 166 13.39 4.01 -4.63
C VAL A 166 12.66 2.69 -4.38
N ASP A 167 13.39 1.61 -4.11
CA ASP A 167 12.85 0.28 -3.85
C ASP A 167 11.89 0.30 -2.64
N MET A 168 12.27 0.99 -1.57
CA MET A 168 11.45 1.22 -0.39
C MET A 168 10.11 1.88 -0.71
N MET A 169 10.14 2.97 -1.49
CA MET A 169 8.92 3.73 -1.80
C MET A 169 7.97 2.92 -2.68
N ILE A 170 8.51 2.19 -3.66
CA ILE A 170 7.77 1.28 -4.52
C ILE A 170 7.13 0.16 -3.70
N ASN A 171 7.91 -0.53 -2.87
CA ASN A 171 7.43 -1.63 -2.05
C ASN A 171 6.41 -1.14 -1.02
N TYR A 172 6.62 0.03 -0.41
CA TYR A 172 5.67 0.64 0.52
C TYR A 172 4.30 0.90 -0.12
N LEU A 173 4.27 1.52 -1.31
CA LEU A 173 3.00 1.81 -1.99
C LEU A 173 2.30 0.52 -2.45
N THR A 174 3.09 -0.44 -2.96
CA THR A 174 2.62 -1.79 -3.29
C THR A 174 1.92 -2.45 -2.10
N GLN A 175 2.58 -2.48 -0.93
CA GLN A 175 2.04 -3.11 0.27
C GLN A 175 0.81 -2.40 0.80
N CYS A 176 0.77 -1.06 0.79
CA CYS A 176 -0.42 -0.29 1.16
C CYS A 176 -1.64 -0.69 0.32
N ILE A 177 -1.47 -0.81 -0.99
CA ILE A 177 -2.53 -1.19 -1.92
C ILE A 177 -2.93 -2.65 -1.71
N PHE A 178 -1.95 -3.55 -1.60
CA PHE A 178 -2.16 -4.97 -1.38
C PHE A 178 -2.92 -5.27 -0.10
N GLU A 179 -2.44 -4.79 1.06
CA GLU A 179 -3.08 -5.01 2.35
C GLU A 179 -4.51 -4.46 2.39
N GLN A 180 -4.73 -3.31 1.75
CA GLN A 180 -6.06 -2.73 1.63
C GLN A 180 -7.01 -3.64 0.83
N ILE A 181 -6.53 -4.19 -0.29
CA ILE A 181 -7.31 -5.12 -1.13
C ILE A 181 -7.59 -6.43 -0.38
N ILE A 182 -6.59 -6.98 0.32
CA ILE A 182 -6.76 -8.19 1.15
C ILE A 182 -7.80 -7.94 2.24
N LEU A 183 -7.76 -6.83 2.95
CA LEU A 183 -8.78 -6.47 3.95
C LEU A 183 -10.18 -6.39 3.34
N ASP A 184 -10.30 -5.78 2.16
CA ASP A 184 -11.57 -5.58 1.48
C ASP A 184 -12.13 -6.89 0.88
N SER A 185 -11.28 -7.89 0.67
CA SER A 185 -11.65 -9.21 0.13
C SER A 185 -12.59 -9.97 1.07
N LYS A 186 -12.43 -9.80 2.39
CA LYS A 186 -13.12 -10.59 3.43
C LYS A 186 -12.96 -12.09 3.15
N THR A 187 -14.08 -12.82 3.13
CA THR A 187 -14.15 -14.27 2.91
C THR A 187 -14.06 -14.66 1.44
N ALA A 188 -13.59 -13.78 0.55
CA ALA A 188 -13.50 -14.10 -0.87
C ALA A 188 -12.48 -15.22 -1.14
N LEU A 189 -11.36 -15.19 -0.40
CA LEU A 189 -10.29 -16.17 -0.50
C LEU A 189 -10.64 -17.51 0.18
N ASP A 190 -11.65 -17.57 1.05
CA ASP A 190 -12.17 -18.81 1.67
C ASP A 190 -12.67 -19.83 0.63
N LYS A 191 -12.82 -19.42 -0.64
CA LYS A 191 -13.12 -20.34 -1.76
C LYS A 191 -11.91 -21.15 -2.23
N ALA A 192 -10.70 -20.82 -1.76
CA ALA A 192 -9.54 -21.66 -1.95
C ALA A 192 -9.67 -22.91 -1.09
N ASP A 193 -9.46 -24.08 -1.70
CA ASP A 193 -9.61 -25.36 -1.00
C ASP A 193 -8.38 -25.71 -0.13
N THR A 194 -7.26 -24.98 -0.27
CA THR A 194 -6.04 -25.19 0.51
C THR A 194 -5.32 -23.87 0.87
N PRO A 195 -4.53 -23.84 1.97
CA PRO A 195 -3.70 -22.69 2.32
C PRO A 195 -2.69 -22.30 1.23
N GLU A 196 -2.09 -23.27 0.56
CA GLU A 196 -1.10 -23.04 -0.51
C GLU A 196 -1.74 -22.31 -1.70
N LYS A 197 -3.04 -22.56 -1.96
CA LYS A 197 -3.79 -21.86 -2.99
C LYS A 197 -4.08 -20.41 -2.60
N VAL A 198 -4.31 -20.13 -1.30
CA VAL A 198 -4.45 -18.76 -0.80
C VAL A 198 -3.13 -18.01 -1.01
N GLU A 199 -2.02 -18.58 -0.56
CA GLU A 199 -0.68 -18.01 -0.73
C GLU A 199 -0.37 -17.72 -2.20
N MET A 200 -0.59 -18.70 -3.09
CA MET A 200 -0.37 -18.52 -4.53
C MET A 200 -1.19 -17.35 -5.12
N ILE A 201 -2.44 -17.18 -4.68
CA ILE A 201 -3.31 -16.09 -5.14
C ILE A 201 -2.87 -14.75 -4.58
N GLU A 202 -2.49 -14.70 -3.30
CA GLU A 202 -1.93 -13.51 -2.66
C GLU A 202 -0.63 -13.07 -3.33
N SER A 203 0.32 -13.98 -3.58
CA SER A 203 1.55 -13.68 -4.31
C SER A 203 1.28 -13.19 -5.73
N SER A 204 0.35 -13.85 -6.46
CA SER A 204 -0.01 -13.42 -7.83
C SER A 204 -0.69 -12.04 -7.84
N LEU A 205 -1.48 -11.74 -6.81
CA LEU A 205 -2.11 -10.43 -6.65
C LEU A 205 -1.08 -9.36 -6.32
N LEU A 206 -0.15 -9.65 -5.41
CA LEU A 206 0.95 -8.76 -5.03
C LEU A 206 1.83 -8.44 -6.24
N GLU A 207 2.19 -9.44 -7.05
CA GLU A 207 2.99 -9.25 -8.28
C GLU A 207 2.27 -8.36 -9.31
N LEU A 208 0.96 -8.55 -9.49
CA LEU A 208 0.17 -7.68 -10.38
C LEU A 208 0.14 -6.23 -9.88
N ILE A 209 -0.04 -6.04 -8.57
CA ILE A 209 -0.04 -4.71 -7.96
C ILE A 209 1.34 -4.06 -8.10
N LYS A 210 2.42 -4.80 -7.78
CA LYS A 210 3.79 -4.34 -7.91
C LYS A 210 4.09 -3.91 -9.35
N THR A 211 3.68 -4.71 -10.34
CA THR A 211 3.83 -4.36 -11.75
C THR A 211 3.15 -3.04 -12.11
N SER A 212 1.90 -2.81 -11.67
CA SER A 212 1.21 -1.54 -11.91
C SER A 212 1.86 -0.39 -11.13
N VAL A 213 2.35 -0.61 -9.91
CA VAL A 213 3.07 0.39 -9.13
C VAL A 213 4.39 0.77 -9.79
N ASP A 214 5.21 -0.20 -10.20
CA ASP A 214 6.48 0.06 -10.89
C ASP A 214 6.27 0.91 -12.14
N LEU A 215 5.26 0.57 -12.95
CA LEU A 215 4.94 1.26 -14.19
C LEU A 215 4.48 2.71 -13.96
N ASN A 216 3.62 2.94 -12.96
CA ASN A 216 2.96 4.24 -12.75
C ASN A 216 3.63 5.11 -11.69
N PHE A 217 4.53 4.56 -10.87
CA PHE A 217 5.23 5.27 -9.79
C PHE A 217 6.75 5.29 -10.01
N GLY A 218 7.36 4.13 -10.30
CA GLY A 218 8.82 3.98 -10.36
C GLY A 218 9.50 4.94 -11.34
N ILE A 219 8.91 5.15 -12.52
CA ILE A 219 9.43 6.08 -13.54
C ILE A 219 9.57 7.54 -13.04
N HIS A 220 8.80 7.93 -12.03
CA HIS A 220 8.84 9.27 -11.48
C HIS A 220 9.89 9.44 -10.37
N LEU A 221 10.52 8.33 -9.95
CA LEU A 221 11.55 8.30 -8.93
C LEU A 221 12.98 8.32 -9.50
N GLU A 222 13.17 8.33 -10.83
CA GLU A 222 14.51 8.36 -11.45
C GLU A 222 15.39 9.52 -10.95
N ASN A 223 14.78 10.66 -10.61
CA ASN A 223 15.46 11.84 -10.07
C ASN A 223 15.14 12.07 -8.59
N ILE A 224 15.11 10.99 -7.79
CA ILE A 224 14.69 11.01 -6.39
C ILE A 224 15.37 12.08 -5.53
N ASN A 225 16.61 12.44 -5.86
CA ASN A 225 17.39 13.47 -5.17
C ASN A 225 16.83 14.90 -5.29
N THR A 226 16.02 15.18 -6.30
CA THR A 226 15.41 16.51 -6.50
C THR A 226 14.05 16.64 -5.84
N LEU A 227 13.48 15.53 -5.37
CA LEU A 227 12.13 15.47 -4.84
C LEU A 227 12.13 15.84 -3.35
N ASN A 228 11.05 16.48 -2.92
CA ASN A 228 10.72 16.67 -1.51
C ASN A 228 9.48 15.84 -1.11
N LYS A 229 9.12 15.92 0.17
CA LYS A 229 7.92 15.26 0.72
C LYS A 229 6.65 15.51 -0.11
N GLN A 230 6.35 16.76 -0.44
CA GLN A 230 5.14 17.13 -1.16
C GLN A 230 5.14 16.63 -2.61
N ASP A 231 6.31 16.57 -3.25
CA ASP A 231 6.46 15.98 -4.59
C ASP A 231 6.10 14.49 -4.54
N ILE A 232 6.64 13.75 -3.57
CA ILE A 232 6.36 12.33 -3.38
C ILE A 232 4.88 12.08 -3.08
N GLU A 233 4.26 12.86 -2.20
CA GLU A 233 2.82 12.76 -1.93
C GLU A 233 1.99 12.96 -3.21
N THR A 234 2.37 13.94 -4.03
CA THR A 234 1.68 14.23 -5.30
C THR A 234 1.86 13.12 -6.30
N ILE A 235 3.10 12.61 -6.47
CA ILE A 235 3.41 11.53 -7.40
C ILE A 235 2.69 10.25 -6.98
N GLN A 236 2.72 9.86 -5.71
CA GLN A 236 1.99 8.67 -5.21
C GLN A 236 0.49 8.78 -5.47
N LYS A 237 -0.09 9.96 -5.22
CA LYS A 237 -1.52 10.19 -5.47
C LYS A 237 -1.87 10.03 -6.95
N ASN A 238 -1.04 10.57 -7.85
CA ASN A 238 -1.24 10.45 -9.30
C ASN A 238 -1.06 9.00 -9.76
N ALA A 239 -0.01 8.32 -9.28
CA ALA A 239 0.22 6.91 -9.57
C ALA A 239 -0.99 6.03 -9.20
N ILE A 240 -1.62 6.26 -8.03
CA ILE A 240 -2.85 5.53 -7.66
C ILE A 240 -4.00 5.84 -8.63
N GLN A 241 -4.15 7.06 -9.12
CA GLN A 241 -5.18 7.39 -10.11
C GLN A 241 -4.95 6.68 -11.46
N ASP A 242 -3.69 6.57 -11.88
CA ASP A 242 -3.31 5.93 -13.13
C ASP A 242 -3.45 4.40 -13.04
N ILE A 243 -3.00 3.79 -11.93
CA ILE A 243 -3.23 2.38 -11.61
C ILE A 243 -4.72 2.04 -11.61
N TRP A 244 -5.56 2.89 -11.00
CA TRP A 244 -7.00 2.67 -11.03
C TRP A 244 -7.57 2.76 -12.44
N SER A 245 -7.08 3.70 -13.26
CA SER A 245 -7.49 3.81 -14.66
C SER A 245 -7.14 2.55 -15.45
N GLU A 246 -5.88 2.09 -15.32
CA GLU A 246 -5.38 0.85 -15.92
C GLU A 246 -6.25 -0.35 -15.51
N TRP A 247 -6.59 -0.47 -14.23
CA TRP A 247 -7.42 -1.57 -13.75
C TRP A 247 -8.86 -1.49 -14.22
N GLU A 248 -9.44 -0.29 -14.29
CA GLU A 248 -10.79 -0.08 -14.85
C GLU A 248 -10.87 -0.51 -16.32
N ASP A 249 -9.81 -0.24 -17.11
CA ASP A 249 -9.74 -0.59 -18.52
C ASP A 249 -9.69 -2.11 -18.74
N ASN A 250 -9.08 -2.89 -17.83
CA ASN A 250 -9.08 -4.36 -17.86
C ASN A 250 -10.50 -5.00 -17.79
N LEU A 251 -11.55 -4.23 -17.46
CA LEU A 251 -12.93 -4.72 -17.52
C LEU A 251 -13.55 -4.69 -18.92
N ASN A 252 -12.95 -3.94 -19.83
CA ASN A 252 -13.44 -3.75 -21.20
C ASN A 252 -12.70 -4.64 -22.22
N ASP A 253 -11.58 -5.26 -21.82
CA ASP A 253 -10.79 -6.24 -22.57
C ASP A 253 -11.27 -7.69 -22.40
#